data_AF-A0A9E5RJJ3-F1
#
_entry.id   AF-A0A9E5RJJ3-F1
#
_cell.length_a   1.000
_cell.length_b   1.000
_cell.length_c   1.000
_cell.angle_alpha   90.00
_cell.angle_beta   90.00
_cell.angle_gamma   90.00
#
_symmetry.space_group_name_H-M   'P 1'
#
loop_
_entity.id
_entity.type
_entity.pdbx_description
1 polymer ?
#
loop_
_entity_poly.entity_id
_entity_poly.type
_entity_poly.pdbx_seq_one_letter_code
_entity_poly.pdbx_strand_id
1 'polypeptide(L)'
;MLGLIQGRIYYNLLSWYRVLALLPGFTVNRRFMEQMMGVREELPAEVLAELEGANWKARLHDSFRLVSSIAGLLKNYFTLPQQIRRFYQRLDRALNLSQLPAALTEMRPDELAAYYRSLERQLLTRWDAPLVNDFFAMIFYGVLRKLTAQWCGDPAETLQNDLVSGEGGMISAEPAQRVQQLAAIATQDPTLVKLLRVGSLAQILQQIDLALEFQRQYQNYLQKFGDRCLEELKLESSTLYDDPLVLLRSVGQLAQFSQTSVDSEFEDRSFLAPLNKGGTATQSPPFSRGDLGGINSGA
;
A
#
# COMPACT_ATOMS: atom_id res chain seq x y z
N MET A 1 -24.59 0.68 1.04
CA MET A 1 -23.27 0.08 0.72
C MET A 1 -22.71 -0.76 1.86
N LEU A 2 -23.12 -0.52 3.11
CA LEU A 2 -22.80 -1.37 4.25
C LEU A 2 -24.07 -2.06 4.76
N GLY A 3 -23.93 -3.25 5.34
CA GLY A 3 -24.97 -3.98 6.05
C GLY A 3 -24.50 -4.35 7.46
N LEU A 4 -25.39 -4.25 8.45
CA LEU A 4 -25.12 -4.68 9.81
C LEU A 4 -25.78 -6.04 10.05
N ILE A 5 -25.00 -7.07 10.36
CA ILE A 5 -25.52 -8.40 10.68
C ILE A 5 -24.88 -8.84 12.00
N GLN A 6 -25.70 -9.05 13.03
CA GLN A 6 -25.25 -9.49 14.36
C GLN A 6 -24.11 -8.64 14.95
N GLY A 7 -24.20 -7.32 14.83
CA GLY A 7 -23.19 -6.40 15.35
C GLY A 7 -21.90 -6.30 14.50
N ARG A 8 -21.83 -6.98 13.37
CA ARG A 8 -20.71 -6.89 12.42
C ARG A 8 -21.12 -6.09 11.18
N ILE A 9 -20.20 -5.27 10.68
CA ILE A 9 -20.38 -4.45 9.49
C ILE A 9 -19.84 -5.21 8.28
N TYR A 10 -20.65 -5.36 7.25
CA TYR A 10 -20.33 -6.04 6.00
C TYR A 10 -20.44 -5.10 4.82
N TYR A 11 -19.51 -5.21 3.87
CA TYR A 11 -19.62 -4.54 2.59
C TYR A 11 -20.64 -5.25 1.69
N ASN A 12 -21.61 -4.49 1.18
CA ASN A 12 -22.54 -4.97 0.18
C ASN A 12 -21.95 -4.69 -1.21
N LEU A 13 -21.26 -5.67 -1.77
CA LEU A 13 -20.62 -5.58 -3.08
C LEU A 13 -21.64 -5.32 -4.21
N LEU A 14 -22.85 -5.87 -4.11
CA LEU A 14 -23.92 -5.65 -5.09
C LEU A 14 -24.24 -4.17 -5.28
N SER A 15 -24.21 -3.38 -4.21
CA SER A 15 -24.43 -1.93 -4.27
C SER A 15 -23.37 -1.23 -5.12
N TRP A 16 -22.11 -1.68 -5.05
CA TRP A 16 -21.00 -1.14 -5.85
C TRP A 16 -21.14 -1.51 -7.32
N TYR A 17 -21.49 -2.76 -7.62
CA TYR A 17 -21.73 -3.18 -8.99
C TYR A 17 -22.88 -2.41 -9.66
N ARG A 18 -23.95 -2.10 -8.93
CA ARG A 18 -25.04 -1.25 -9.42
C ARG A 18 -24.56 0.16 -9.79
N VAL A 19 -23.65 0.75 -9.00
CA VAL A 19 -23.06 2.06 -9.32
C VAL A 19 -22.18 1.97 -10.56
N LEU A 20 -21.36 0.92 -10.68
CA LEU A 20 -20.52 0.71 -11.87
C LEU A 20 -21.33 0.43 -13.13
N ALA A 21 -22.49 -0.23 -13.03
CA ALA A 21 -23.38 -0.46 -14.16
C ALA A 21 -23.91 0.84 -14.78
N LEU A 22 -23.86 1.96 -14.04
CA LEU A 22 -24.18 3.29 -14.56
C LEU A 22 -23.06 3.88 -15.43
N LEU A 23 -21.84 3.33 -15.38
CA LEU A 23 -20.70 3.81 -16.15
C LEU A 23 -20.64 3.13 -17.53
N PRO A 24 -20.21 3.87 -18.58
CA PRO A 24 -20.04 3.29 -19.91
C PRO A 24 -18.98 2.18 -19.89
N GLY A 25 -19.24 1.08 -20.61
CA GLY A 25 -18.28 -0.04 -20.70
C GLY A 25 -18.22 -0.94 -19.46
N PHE A 26 -19.34 -1.09 -18.74
CA PHE A 26 -19.46 -1.92 -17.54
C PHE A 26 -18.81 -3.31 -17.65
N THR A 27 -18.96 -4.01 -18.77
CA THR A 27 -18.38 -5.35 -18.98
C THR A 27 -16.86 -5.36 -18.91
N VAL A 28 -16.20 -4.28 -19.36
CA VAL A 28 -14.74 -4.11 -19.29
C VAL A 28 -14.32 -3.58 -17.92
N ASN A 29 -15.03 -2.59 -17.40
CA ASN A 29 -14.70 -1.96 -16.10
C ASN A 29 -14.90 -2.91 -14.91
N ARG A 30 -15.85 -3.84 -14.99
CA ARG A 30 -16.12 -4.84 -13.95
C ARG A 30 -14.88 -5.67 -13.64
N ARG A 31 -14.24 -6.23 -14.67
CA ARG A 31 -13.07 -7.10 -14.49
C ARG A 31 -11.91 -6.37 -13.85
N PHE A 32 -11.72 -5.08 -14.17
CA PHE A 32 -10.70 -4.26 -13.52
C PHE A 32 -11.05 -3.97 -12.05
N MET A 33 -12.32 -3.77 -11.72
CA MET A 33 -12.75 -3.52 -10.35
C MET A 33 -12.65 -4.76 -9.47
N GLU A 34 -13.07 -5.94 -9.94
CA GLU A 34 -12.95 -7.21 -9.19
C GLU A 34 -11.50 -7.47 -8.79
N GLN A 35 -10.57 -7.19 -9.71
CA GLN A 35 -9.14 -7.27 -9.47
C GLN A 35 -8.65 -6.22 -8.47
N MET A 36 -9.07 -4.96 -8.62
CA MET A 36 -8.70 -3.89 -7.70
C MET A 36 -9.19 -4.17 -6.26
N MET A 37 -10.39 -4.72 -6.11
CA MET A 37 -10.95 -5.10 -4.81
C MET A 37 -10.41 -6.44 -4.28
N GLY A 38 -9.61 -7.17 -5.06
CA GLY A 38 -9.04 -8.46 -4.66
C GLY A 38 -10.08 -9.55 -4.40
N VAL A 39 -11.28 -9.43 -4.98
CA VAL A 39 -12.37 -10.39 -4.75
C VAL A 39 -12.07 -11.65 -5.57
N ARG A 40 -12.08 -12.81 -4.90
CA ARG A 40 -11.82 -14.12 -5.55
C ARG A 40 -13.03 -14.65 -6.33
N GLU A 41 -14.22 -14.21 -5.96
CA GLU A 41 -15.49 -14.67 -6.53
C GLU A 41 -16.07 -13.60 -7.46
N GLU A 42 -16.28 -14.01 -8.71
CA GLU A 42 -17.03 -13.24 -9.69
C GLU A 42 -18.51 -13.13 -9.27
N LEU A 43 -19.17 -12.03 -9.63
CA LEU A 43 -20.62 -11.92 -9.45
C LEU A 43 -21.39 -13.08 -10.12
N PRO A 44 -22.42 -13.63 -9.45
CA PRO A 44 -23.32 -14.61 -10.04
C PRO A 44 -23.99 -14.08 -11.32
N ALA A 45 -24.07 -14.94 -12.35
CA ALA A 45 -24.62 -14.59 -13.66
C ALA A 45 -26.10 -14.15 -13.61
N GLU A 46 -26.85 -14.58 -12.59
CA GLU A 46 -28.25 -14.22 -12.37
C GLU A 46 -28.41 -12.73 -12.03
N VAL A 47 -27.49 -12.19 -11.23
CA VAL A 47 -27.46 -10.76 -10.86
C VAL A 47 -27.06 -9.90 -12.07
N LEU A 48 -26.21 -10.43 -12.96
CA LEU A 48 -25.84 -9.77 -14.20
C LEU A 48 -27.02 -9.66 -15.17
N ALA A 49 -27.79 -10.74 -15.32
CA ALA A 49 -28.95 -10.76 -16.21
C ALA A 49 -30.00 -9.71 -15.78
N GLU A 50 -30.14 -9.48 -14.47
CA GLU A 50 -31.00 -8.43 -13.92
C GLU A 50 -30.49 -7.00 -14.22
N LEU A 51 -29.16 -6.82 -14.32
CA LEU A 51 -28.52 -5.54 -14.67
C LEU A 51 -28.48 -5.27 -16.19
N GLU A 52 -28.50 -6.32 -17.02
CA GLU A 52 -28.40 -6.24 -18.49
C GLU A 52 -29.76 -6.07 -19.21
N GLY A 53 -30.88 -6.15 -18.49
CA GLY A 53 -32.25 -6.15 -19.02
C GLY A 53 -32.79 -4.82 -19.58
N ALA A 54 -32.04 -4.08 -20.41
CA ALA A 54 -32.48 -2.81 -20.99
C ALA A 54 -32.86 -2.90 -22.49
N ASN A 55 -34.12 -2.57 -22.78
CA ASN A 55 -34.78 -2.65 -24.09
C ASN A 55 -34.15 -1.78 -25.20
N TRP A 56 -34.23 -2.25 -26.46
CA TRP A 56 -33.63 -1.62 -27.65
C TRP A 56 -34.03 -0.15 -27.94
N LYS A 57 -35.21 0.32 -27.49
CA LYS A 57 -35.62 1.75 -27.60
C LYS A 57 -34.90 2.66 -26.60
N ALA A 58 -34.29 2.12 -25.54
CA ALA A 58 -33.39 2.86 -24.66
C ALA A 58 -32.06 3.19 -25.35
N ARG A 59 -31.62 2.38 -26.34
CA ARG A 59 -30.29 2.44 -26.97
C ARG A 59 -29.94 3.77 -27.68
N LEU A 60 -30.94 4.51 -28.17
CA LEU A 60 -30.72 5.82 -28.82
C LEU A 60 -30.49 6.94 -27.78
N HIS A 61 -31.33 6.97 -26.74
CA HIS A 61 -31.14 7.87 -25.59
C HIS A 61 -29.88 7.49 -24.79
N ASP A 62 -29.57 6.20 -24.73
CA ASP A 62 -28.34 5.66 -24.17
C ASP A 62 -27.12 6.07 -24.99
N SER A 63 -27.21 6.26 -26.31
CA SER A 63 -26.08 6.77 -27.10
C SER A 63 -25.77 8.24 -26.78
N PHE A 64 -26.77 9.09 -26.62
CA PHE A 64 -26.53 10.47 -26.17
C PHE A 64 -25.95 10.51 -24.75
N ARG A 65 -26.49 9.69 -23.83
CA ARG A 65 -25.94 9.52 -22.48
C ARG A 65 -24.52 8.97 -22.51
N LEU A 66 -24.21 8.02 -23.40
CA LEU A 66 -22.88 7.47 -23.59
C LEU A 66 -21.90 8.57 -24.03
N VAL A 67 -22.26 9.36 -25.03
CA VAL A 67 -21.44 10.50 -25.49
C VAL A 67 -21.26 11.52 -24.38
N SER A 68 -22.32 11.87 -23.65
CA SER A 68 -22.26 12.77 -22.50
C SER A 68 -21.37 12.22 -21.38
N SER A 69 -21.44 10.92 -21.10
CA SER A 69 -20.60 10.25 -20.09
C SER A 69 -19.14 10.20 -20.53
N ILE A 70 -18.85 9.91 -21.80
CA ILE A 70 -17.49 9.96 -22.36
C ILE A 70 -16.95 11.38 -22.30
N ALA A 71 -17.73 12.39 -22.71
CA ALA A 71 -17.33 13.79 -22.61
C ALA A 71 -17.08 14.21 -21.15
N GLY A 72 -17.92 13.74 -20.23
CA GLY A 72 -17.75 13.92 -18.79
C GLY A 72 -16.46 13.27 -18.26
N LEU A 73 -16.16 12.04 -18.68
CA LEU A 73 -14.92 11.34 -18.34
C LEU A 73 -13.69 12.08 -18.88
N LEU A 74 -13.71 12.50 -20.14
CA LEU A 74 -12.61 13.28 -20.73
C LEU A 74 -12.41 14.59 -19.98
N LYS A 75 -13.49 15.32 -19.71
CA LYS A 75 -13.43 16.54 -18.88
C LYS A 75 -12.83 16.26 -17.51
N ASN A 76 -13.24 15.18 -16.85
CA ASN A 76 -12.69 14.80 -15.55
C ASN A 76 -11.20 14.46 -15.65
N TYR A 77 -10.78 13.69 -16.65
CA TYR A 77 -9.38 13.38 -16.90
C TYR A 77 -8.51 14.64 -17.02
N PHE A 78 -8.91 15.59 -17.88
CA PHE A 78 -8.14 16.82 -18.08
C PHE A 78 -8.18 17.78 -16.88
N THR A 79 -9.24 17.72 -16.07
CA THR A 79 -9.38 18.58 -14.88
C THR A 79 -8.88 17.91 -13.60
N LEU A 80 -8.58 16.61 -13.61
CA LEU A 80 -8.21 15.81 -12.44
C LEU A 80 -7.03 16.42 -11.66
N PRO A 81 -5.93 16.89 -12.28
CA PRO A 81 -4.84 17.53 -11.53
C PRO A 81 -5.30 18.76 -10.73
N GLN A 82 -6.26 19.54 -11.26
CA GLN A 82 -6.83 20.68 -10.54
C GLN A 82 -7.78 20.21 -9.42
N GLN A 83 -8.56 19.17 -9.66
CA GLN A 83 -9.45 18.58 -8.65
C GLN A 83 -8.64 18.05 -7.45
N ILE A 84 -7.55 17.33 -7.71
CA ILE A 84 -6.62 16.83 -6.69
C ILE A 84 -6.05 17.98 -5.86
N ARG A 85 -5.54 19.05 -6.51
CA ARG A 85 -5.02 20.23 -5.78
C ARG A 85 -6.06 20.89 -4.89
N ARG A 86 -7.29 21.05 -5.40
CA ARG A 86 -8.41 21.62 -4.62
C ARG A 86 -8.82 20.71 -3.45
N PHE A 87 -8.76 19.40 -3.65
CA PHE A 87 -9.02 18.42 -2.60
C PHE A 87 -7.99 18.56 -1.47
N TYR A 88 -6.69 18.55 -1.78
CA TYR A 88 -5.64 18.76 -0.77
C TYR A 88 -5.79 20.09 -0.04
N GLN A 89 -6.03 21.19 -0.75
CA GLN A 89 -6.28 22.50 -0.11
C GLN A 89 -7.45 22.47 0.88
N ARG A 90 -8.51 21.70 0.58
CA ARG A 90 -9.65 21.53 1.49
C ARG A 90 -9.29 20.65 2.68
N LEU A 91 -8.61 19.54 2.42
CA LEU A 91 -8.15 18.60 3.43
C LEU A 91 -7.22 19.29 4.43
N ASP A 92 -6.17 19.94 3.93
CA ASP A 92 -5.17 20.65 4.73
C ASP A 92 -5.82 21.76 5.55
N ARG A 93 -6.81 22.47 4.99
CA ARG A 93 -7.54 23.49 5.73
C ARG A 93 -8.41 22.90 6.82
N ALA A 94 -9.15 21.83 6.53
CA ALA A 94 -10.08 21.23 7.50
C ALA A 94 -9.32 20.55 8.65
N LEU A 95 -8.14 19.98 8.37
CA LEU A 95 -7.30 19.31 9.36
C LEU A 95 -6.27 20.24 10.02
N ASN A 96 -6.27 21.54 9.73
CA ASN A 96 -5.32 22.47 10.33
C ASN A 96 -5.68 22.75 11.79
N LEU A 97 -5.11 21.97 12.70
CA LEU A 97 -5.34 22.08 14.14
C LEU A 97 -4.91 23.42 14.73
N SER A 98 -3.98 24.14 14.09
CA SER A 98 -3.52 25.46 14.58
C SER A 98 -4.61 26.55 14.51
N GLN A 99 -5.69 26.30 13.77
CA GLN A 99 -6.82 27.24 13.65
C GLN A 99 -7.93 26.97 14.67
N LEU A 100 -7.78 25.94 15.50
CA LEU A 100 -8.75 25.62 16.54
C LEU A 100 -8.63 26.58 17.73
N PRO A 101 -9.76 26.95 18.36
CA PRO A 101 -9.75 27.86 19.51
C PRO A 101 -9.15 27.23 20.78
N ALA A 102 -9.08 25.91 20.86
CA ALA A 102 -8.49 25.13 21.95
C ALA A 102 -7.88 23.84 21.41
N ALA A 103 -6.96 23.24 22.16
CA ALA A 103 -6.42 21.92 21.82
C ALA A 103 -7.53 20.86 21.92
N LEU A 104 -7.48 19.82 21.08
CA LEU A 104 -8.50 18.76 21.08
C LEU A 104 -8.62 18.08 22.45
N THR A 105 -7.51 17.95 23.19
CA THR A 105 -7.47 17.38 24.54
C THR A 105 -8.18 18.22 25.61
N GLU A 106 -8.40 19.50 25.33
CA GLU A 106 -9.05 20.46 26.24
C GLU A 106 -10.54 20.66 25.92
N MET A 107 -10.99 20.19 24.75
CA MET A 107 -12.37 20.33 24.32
C MET A 107 -13.31 19.40 25.10
N ARG A 108 -14.51 19.90 25.37
CA ARG A 108 -15.57 19.09 25.97
C ARG A 108 -16.10 18.06 24.96
N PRO A 109 -16.73 16.96 25.42
CA PRO A 109 -17.26 15.93 24.52
C PRO A 109 -18.25 16.45 23.45
N ASP A 110 -19.07 17.45 23.79
CA ASP A 110 -20.00 18.09 22.86
C ASP A 110 -19.28 18.91 21.77
N GLU A 111 -18.19 19.58 22.14
CA GLU A 111 -17.33 20.34 21.21
C GLU A 111 -16.59 19.42 20.26
N LEU A 112 -16.06 18.30 20.75
CA LEU A 112 -15.43 17.26 19.94
C LEU A 112 -16.42 16.65 18.94
N ALA A 113 -17.62 16.33 19.39
CA ALA A 113 -18.68 15.81 18.51
C ALA A 113 -19.07 16.85 17.44
N ALA A 114 -19.22 18.12 17.81
CA ALA A 114 -19.51 19.19 16.87
C ALA A 114 -18.37 19.38 15.84
N TYR A 115 -17.12 19.30 16.28
CA TYR A 115 -15.94 19.37 15.42
C TYR A 115 -15.89 18.19 14.44
N TYR A 116 -16.09 16.95 14.90
CA TYR A 116 -16.18 15.77 14.04
C TYR A 116 -17.25 15.93 12.96
N ARG A 117 -18.45 16.37 13.34
CA ARG A 117 -19.54 16.63 12.37
C ARG A 117 -19.20 17.76 11.40
N SER A 118 -18.38 18.72 11.80
CA SER A 118 -17.88 19.78 10.92
C SER A 118 -16.91 19.22 9.87
N LEU A 119 -16.02 18.29 10.26
CA LEU A 119 -15.12 17.60 9.34
C LEU A 119 -15.91 16.75 8.35
N GLU A 120 -16.89 15.99 8.83
CA GLU A 120 -17.78 15.18 8.02
C GLU A 120 -18.44 16.02 6.90
N ARG A 121 -19.02 17.17 7.25
CA ARG A 121 -19.66 18.07 6.28
C ARG A 121 -18.68 18.63 5.26
N GLN A 122 -17.48 19.01 5.68
CA GLN A 122 -16.47 19.62 4.81
C GLN A 122 -15.82 18.61 3.87
N LEU A 123 -15.58 17.40 4.35
CA LEU A 123 -14.75 16.42 3.67
C LEU A 123 -15.58 15.34 2.96
N LEU A 124 -16.47 14.63 3.65
CA LEU A 124 -17.16 13.47 3.08
C LEU A 124 -18.09 13.83 1.92
N THR A 125 -18.68 15.04 1.95
CA THR A 125 -19.58 15.50 0.87
C THR A 125 -18.83 15.87 -0.42
N ARG A 126 -17.50 15.98 -0.37
CA ARG A 126 -16.63 16.43 -1.48
C ARG A 126 -15.43 15.51 -1.67
N TRP A 127 -15.70 14.21 -1.61
CA TRP A 127 -14.73 13.13 -1.81
C TRP A 127 -14.63 12.65 -3.27
N ASP A 128 -15.00 13.51 -4.21
CA ASP A 128 -15.09 13.24 -5.65
C ASP A 128 -13.71 13.00 -6.29
N ALA A 129 -12.71 13.83 -5.97
CA ALA A 129 -11.40 13.73 -6.60
C ALA A 129 -10.69 12.38 -6.34
N PRO A 130 -10.65 11.83 -5.10
CA PRO A 130 -10.13 10.48 -4.87
C PRO A 130 -10.85 9.40 -5.66
N LEU A 131 -12.20 9.41 -5.67
CA LEU A 131 -12.99 8.40 -6.38
C LEU A 131 -12.73 8.42 -7.89
N VAL A 132 -12.66 9.61 -8.49
CA VAL A 132 -12.36 9.77 -9.92
C VAL A 132 -10.91 9.36 -10.21
N ASN A 133 -9.96 9.69 -9.32
CA ASN A 133 -8.56 9.29 -9.45
C ASN A 133 -8.41 7.77 -9.44
N ASP A 134 -9.01 7.09 -8.45
CA ASP A 134 -8.93 5.64 -8.30
C ASP A 134 -9.57 4.93 -9.49
N PHE A 135 -10.66 5.48 -10.03
CA PHE A 135 -11.28 4.99 -11.25
C PHE A 135 -10.33 5.04 -12.46
N PHE A 136 -9.59 6.15 -12.65
CA PHE A 136 -8.60 6.23 -13.71
C PHE A 136 -7.38 5.34 -13.46
N ALA A 137 -6.92 5.23 -12.21
CA ALA A 137 -5.83 4.33 -11.84
C ALA A 137 -6.19 2.88 -12.19
N MET A 138 -7.41 2.44 -11.87
CA MET A 138 -7.95 1.13 -12.23
C MET A 138 -7.92 0.90 -13.75
N ILE A 139 -8.38 1.88 -14.56
CA ILE A 139 -8.37 1.78 -16.02
C ILE A 139 -6.94 1.71 -16.56
N PHE A 140 -6.06 2.63 -16.17
CA PHE A 140 -4.69 2.70 -16.69
C PHE A 140 -3.87 1.48 -16.29
N TYR A 141 -4.08 0.96 -15.09
CA TYR A 141 -3.47 -0.30 -14.65
C TYR A 141 -3.93 -1.47 -15.52
N GLY A 142 -5.23 -1.58 -15.79
CA GLY A 142 -5.78 -2.61 -16.69
C GLY A 142 -5.26 -2.51 -18.13
N VAL A 143 -5.12 -1.28 -18.65
CA VAL A 143 -4.54 -1.02 -19.97
C VAL A 143 -3.06 -1.38 -20.00
N LEU A 144 -2.28 -0.96 -18.99
CA LEU A 144 -0.86 -1.26 -18.88
C LEU A 144 -0.63 -2.78 -18.92
N ARG A 145 -1.36 -3.54 -18.11
CA ARG A 145 -1.31 -5.01 -18.11
C ARG A 145 -1.58 -5.61 -19.49
N LYS A 146 -2.61 -5.12 -20.18
CA LYS A 146 -2.94 -5.62 -21.53
C LYS A 146 -1.80 -5.33 -22.52
N LEU A 147 -1.21 -4.13 -22.46
CA LEU A 147 -0.12 -3.75 -23.33
C LEU A 147 1.17 -4.51 -23.02
N THR A 148 1.52 -4.71 -21.75
CA THR A 148 2.70 -5.51 -21.35
C THR A 148 2.55 -6.96 -21.78
N ALA A 149 1.39 -7.58 -21.57
CA ALA A 149 1.14 -8.94 -22.02
C ALA A 149 1.23 -9.07 -23.55
N GLN A 150 0.66 -8.11 -24.30
CA GLN A 150 0.62 -8.15 -25.76
C GLN A 150 1.94 -7.79 -26.43
N TRP A 151 2.66 -6.78 -25.93
CA TRP A 151 3.83 -6.21 -26.60
C TRP A 151 5.15 -6.71 -26.03
N CYS A 152 5.19 -7.07 -24.74
CA CYS A 152 6.42 -7.53 -24.08
C CYS A 152 6.47 -9.06 -23.91
N GLY A 153 5.42 -9.78 -24.30
CA GLY A 153 5.37 -11.24 -24.19
C GLY A 153 5.41 -11.71 -22.74
N ASP A 154 4.65 -11.04 -21.86
CA ASP A 154 4.52 -11.37 -20.44
C ASP A 154 3.20 -12.14 -20.16
N PRO A 155 3.16 -13.46 -20.37
CA PRO A 155 1.97 -14.27 -20.09
C PRO A 155 1.72 -14.46 -18.59
N ALA A 156 2.72 -14.20 -17.74
CA ALA A 156 2.61 -14.31 -16.29
C ALA A 156 1.97 -13.06 -15.66
N GLU A 157 1.87 -11.97 -16.43
CA GLU A 157 1.29 -10.69 -16.02
C GLU A 157 1.94 -10.20 -14.71
N THR A 158 3.27 -10.19 -14.69
CA THR A 158 4.06 -9.69 -13.56
C THR A 158 4.73 -8.36 -13.87
N LEU A 159 5.05 -8.10 -15.14
CA LEU A 159 5.84 -6.94 -15.57
C LEU A 159 5.15 -5.61 -15.22
N GLN A 160 3.83 -5.52 -15.30
CA GLN A 160 3.13 -4.29 -14.91
C GLN A 160 3.28 -3.97 -13.42
N ASN A 161 3.35 -4.98 -12.55
CA ASN A 161 3.58 -4.78 -11.12
C ASN A 161 5.00 -4.26 -10.88
N ASP A 162 5.98 -4.81 -11.59
CA ASP A 162 7.37 -4.39 -11.47
C ASP A 162 7.56 -2.95 -11.95
N LEU A 163 6.92 -2.58 -13.07
CA LEU A 163 6.95 -1.22 -13.60
C LEU A 163 6.33 -0.20 -12.63
N VAL A 164 5.16 -0.50 -12.07
CA VAL A 164 4.49 0.38 -11.08
C VAL A 164 5.28 0.44 -9.78
N SER A 165 5.82 -0.69 -9.32
CA SER A 165 6.65 -0.72 -8.10
C SER A 165 7.96 0.06 -8.27
N GLY A 166 8.50 0.08 -9.48
CA GLY A 166 9.73 0.79 -9.83
C GLY A 166 9.59 2.30 -9.99
N GLU A 167 8.37 2.85 -10.15
CA GLU A 167 8.14 4.30 -10.26
C GLU A 167 8.56 5.05 -8.97
N GLY A 168 8.43 4.39 -7.82
CA GLY A 168 8.72 4.99 -6.52
C GLY A 168 7.66 6.03 -6.10
N GLY A 169 7.93 6.79 -5.04
CA GLY A 169 7.05 7.89 -4.60
C GLY A 169 5.72 7.47 -3.95
N MET A 170 5.45 6.17 -3.83
CA MET A 170 4.26 5.66 -3.13
C MET A 170 4.36 5.93 -1.63
N ILE A 171 3.49 6.81 -1.11
CA ILE A 171 3.47 7.20 0.31
C ILE A 171 3.36 5.96 1.22
N SER A 172 2.62 4.92 0.80
CA SER A 172 2.47 3.68 1.56
C SER A 172 3.76 2.86 1.70
N ALA A 173 4.75 3.06 0.82
CA ALA A 173 6.06 2.40 0.90
C ALA A 173 7.04 3.14 1.83
N GLU A 174 6.85 4.45 2.03
CA GLU A 174 7.74 5.28 2.84
C GLU A 174 7.86 4.83 4.30
N PRO A 175 6.78 4.41 5.01
CA PRO A 175 6.88 3.84 6.35
C PRO A 175 7.83 2.64 6.43
N ALA A 176 7.77 1.73 5.46
CA ALA A 176 8.64 0.55 5.44
C ALA A 176 10.11 0.95 5.22
N GLN A 177 10.37 1.90 4.31
CA GLN A 177 11.71 2.45 4.07
C GLN A 177 12.28 3.14 5.32
N ARG A 178 11.47 3.92 6.04
CA ARG A 178 11.90 4.58 7.28
C ARG A 178 12.16 3.59 8.42
N VAL A 179 11.39 2.51 8.51
CA VAL A 179 11.67 1.41 9.46
C VAL A 179 13.01 0.76 9.15
N GLN A 180 13.33 0.52 7.86
CA GLN A 180 14.64 0.04 7.44
C GLN A 180 15.77 1.00 7.83
N GLN A 181 15.58 2.31 7.62
CA GLN A 181 16.55 3.34 8.02
C GLN A 181 16.77 3.36 9.53
N LEU A 182 15.70 3.33 10.33
CA LEU A 182 15.78 3.24 11.79
C LEU A 182 16.53 1.98 12.24
N ALA A 183 16.26 0.84 11.59
CA ALA A 183 16.94 -0.41 11.89
C ALA A 183 18.45 -0.31 11.59
N ALA A 184 18.82 0.26 10.45
CA ALA A 184 20.22 0.47 10.07
C ALA A 184 20.97 1.45 10.99
N ILE A 185 20.29 2.44 11.56
CA ILE A 185 20.87 3.31 12.58
C ILE A 185 21.03 2.55 13.90
N ALA A 186 20.04 1.76 14.29
CA ALA A 186 20.07 0.99 15.53
C ALA A 186 21.21 -0.02 15.59
N THR A 187 21.63 -0.61 14.47
CA THR A 187 22.72 -1.61 14.45
C THR A 187 24.07 -1.07 14.97
N GLN A 188 24.25 0.25 15.02
CA GLN A 188 25.44 0.91 15.58
C GLN A 188 25.52 0.81 17.11
N ASP A 189 24.41 0.50 17.78
CA ASP A 189 24.33 0.31 19.23
C ASP A 189 23.68 -1.05 19.57
N PRO A 190 24.49 -2.09 19.88
CA PRO A 190 23.98 -3.40 20.27
C PRO A 190 23.05 -3.38 21.48
N THR A 191 23.22 -2.41 22.39
CA THR A 191 22.33 -2.25 23.56
C THR A 191 20.96 -1.79 23.10
N LEU A 192 20.90 -0.81 22.19
CA LEU A 192 19.65 -0.34 21.60
C LEU A 192 18.92 -1.45 20.84
N VAL A 193 19.61 -2.24 19.99
CA VAL A 193 18.99 -3.38 19.29
C VAL A 193 18.36 -4.37 20.27
N LYS A 194 19.07 -4.73 21.35
CA LYS A 194 18.55 -5.63 22.38
C LYS A 194 17.32 -5.04 23.07
N LEU A 195 17.38 -3.77 23.49
CA LEU A 195 16.26 -3.10 24.16
C LEU A 195 15.04 -2.95 23.24
N LEU A 196 15.24 -2.59 21.97
CA LEU A 196 14.17 -2.51 20.97
C LEU A 196 13.42 -3.85 20.79
N ARG A 197 14.08 -5.00 21.03
CA ARG A 197 13.46 -6.33 20.91
C ARG A 197 12.77 -6.82 22.17
N VAL A 198 13.37 -6.60 23.35
CA VAL A 198 12.86 -7.20 24.61
C VAL A 198 12.71 -6.24 25.78
N GLY A 199 13.29 -5.04 25.70
CA GLY A 199 13.24 -4.04 26.79
C GLY A 199 11.85 -3.45 27.00
N SER A 200 11.58 -2.93 28.19
CA SER A 200 10.34 -2.18 28.43
C SER A 200 10.32 -0.86 27.67
N LEU A 201 9.14 -0.28 27.42
CA LEU A 201 9.04 1.01 26.74
C LEU A 201 9.88 2.09 27.42
N ALA A 202 9.86 2.15 28.76
CA ALA A 202 10.66 3.11 29.52
C ALA A 202 12.18 2.94 29.29
N GLN A 203 12.68 1.69 29.25
CA GLN A 203 14.09 1.41 28.97
C GLN A 203 14.48 1.78 27.54
N ILE A 204 13.59 1.51 26.57
CA ILE A 204 13.80 1.87 25.17
C ILE A 204 13.90 3.38 25.02
N LEU A 205 12.95 4.13 25.60
CA LEU A 205 12.93 5.59 25.51
C LEU A 205 14.19 6.22 26.13
N GLN A 206 14.64 5.72 27.29
CA GLN A 206 15.90 6.15 27.89
C GLN A 206 17.11 5.92 26.98
N GLN A 207 17.17 4.78 26.29
CA GLN A 207 18.27 4.51 25.37
C GLN A 207 18.16 5.36 24.09
N ILE A 208 16.96 5.61 23.60
CA ILE A 208 16.71 6.49 22.45
C ILE A 208 17.21 7.91 22.75
N ASP A 209 17.01 8.42 23.97
CA ASP A 209 17.50 9.75 24.36
C ASP A 209 19.03 9.89 24.31
N LEU A 210 19.76 8.78 24.43
CA LEU A 210 21.22 8.73 24.27
C LEU A 210 21.66 8.60 22.81
N ALA A 211 20.77 8.11 21.93
CA ALA A 211 21.03 7.86 20.52
C ALA A 211 20.43 8.97 19.64
N LEU A 212 21.06 10.15 19.62
CA LEU A 212 20.54 11.39 18.99
C LEU A 212 20.02 11.21 17.56
N GLU A 213 20.76 10.49 16.70
CA GLU A 213 20.33 10.27 15.31
C GLU A 213 19.08 9.37 15.24
N PHE A 214 19.04 8.31 16.05
CA PHE A 214 17.88 7.44 16.13
C PHE A 214 16.66 8.21 16.65
N GLN A 215 16.83 8.97 17.73
CA GLN A 215 15.77 9.80 18.31
C GLN A 215 15.19 10.76 17.28
N ARG A 216 16.05 11.46 16.53
CA ARG A 216 15.63 12.40 15.49
C ARG A 216 14.82 11.70 14.40
N GLN A 217 15.29 10.57 13.87
CA GLN A 217 14.54 9.84 12.83
C GLN A 217 13.24 9.23 13.36
N TYR A 218 13.23 8.78 14.61
CA TYR A 218 12.05 8.25 15.27
C TYR A 218 10.98 9.33 15.45
N GLN A 219 11.36 10.52 15.92
CA GLN A 219 10.46 11.67 16.01
C GLN A 219 9.91 12.09 14.64
N ASN A 220 10.77 12.14 13.61
CA ASN A 220 10.33 12.42 12.24
C ASN A 220 9.34 11.36 11.72
N TYR A 221 9.53 10.09 12.10
CA TYR A 221 8.58 9.02 11.76
C TYR A 221 7.24 9.28 12.43
N LEU A 222 7.21 9.48 13.74
CA LEU A 222 5.97 9.70 14.49
C LEU A 222 5.23 10.94 14.01
N GLN A 223 5.93 12.04 13.75
CA GLN A 223 5.29 13.26 13.26
C GLN A 223 4.53 13.04 11.94
N LYS A 224 5.03 12.15 11.07
CA LYS A 224 4.44 11.90 9.75
C LYS A 224 3.48 10.71 9.71
N PHE A 225 3.72 9.69 10.53
CA PHE A 225 3.02 8.40 10.47
C PHE A 225 2.50 7.92 11.84
N GLY A 226 2.55 8.76 12.87
CA GLY A 226 2.16 8.42 14.24
C GLY A 226 0.68 8.05 14.38
N ASP A 227 -0.19 8.62 13.54
CA ASP A 227 -1.62 8.31 13.52
C ASP A 227 -1.94 6.93 12.91
N ARG A 228 -0.95 6.23 12.33
CA ARG A 228 -1.17 4.91 11.74
C ARG A 228 -1.28 3.84 12.81
N CYS A 229 -2.03 2.79 12.52
CA CYS A 229 -2.13 1.60 13.36
C CYS A 229 -2.56 0.37 12.54
N LEU A 230 -2.49 -0.79 13.20
CA LEU A 230 -3.17 -1.98 12.68
C LEU A 230 -4.67 -1.73 12.72
N GLU A 231 -5.36 -2.02 11.62
CA GLU A 231 -6.80 -1.78 11.48
C GLU A 231 -7.18 -0.28 11.53
N GLU A 232 -6.44 0.58 10.82
CA GLU A 232 -6.61 2.06 10.74
C GLU A 232 -8.03 2.58 10.38
N LEU A 233 -8.96 1.69 10.01
CA LEU A 233 -10.38 2.02 9.78
C LEU A 233 -11.22 1.99 11.07
N LYS A 234 -10.63 1.61 12.20
CA LYS A 234 -11.25 1.52 13.52
C LYS A 234 -10.75 2.66 14.40
N LEU A 235 -11.66 3.42 14.98
CA LEU A 235 -11.31 4.54 15.85
C LEU A 235 -10.78 4.09 17.21
N GLU A 236 -11.10 2.86 17.60
CA GLU A 236 -10.69 2.25 18.87
C GLU A 236 -9.27 1.65 18.85
N SER A 237 -8.64 1.57 17.69
CA SER A 237 -7.30 1.01 17.55
C SER A 237 -6.24 1.99 18.05
N SER A 238 -5.38 1.55 18.96
CA SER A 238 -4.24 2.34 19.44
C SER A 238 -3.32 2.75 18.30
N THR A 239 -3.06 4.04 18.19
CA THR A 239 -2.11 4.63 17.23
C THR A 239 -0.66 4.40 17.69
N LEU A 240 0.31 4.74 16.85
CA LEU A 240 1.72 4.73 17.26
C LEU A 240 2.06 5.83 18.26
N TYR A 241 1.21 6.86 18.42
CA TYR A 241 1.31 7.80 19.54
C TYR A 241 0.90 7.15 20.87
N ASP A 242 -0.10 6.26 20.84
CA ASP A 242 -0.62 5.58 22.03
C ASP A 242 0.26 4.38 22.44
N ASP A 243 0.62 3.54 21.47
CA ASP A 243 1.50 2.38 21.66
C ASP A 243 2.58 2.31 20.56
N PRO A 244 3.76 2.93 20.77
CA PRO A 244 4.85 2.89 19.81
C PRO A 244 5.59 1.54 19.81
N LEU A 245 5.27 0.62 20.74
CA LEU A 245 6.06 -0.59 20.95
C LEU A 245 6.05 -1.48 19.70
N VAL A 246 4.92 -1.54 18.97
CA VAL A 246 4.82 -2.30 17.72
C VAL A 246 5.87 -1.85 16.71
N LEU A 247 5.99 -0.53 16.49
CA LEU A 247 7.01 0.05 15.61
C LEU A 247 8.42 -0.26 16.10
N LEU A 248 8.71 0.01 17.37
CA LEU A 248 10.04 -0.17 17.97
C LEU A 248 10.50 -1.63 17.91
N ARG A 249 9.59 -2.58 18.12
CA ARG A 249 9.83 -4.02 18.00
C ARG A 249 10.12 -4.43 16.56
N SER A 250 9.38 -3.91 15.58
CA SER A 250 9.66 -4.14 14.16
C SER A 250 11.04 -3.65 13.77
N VAL A 251 11.44 -2.45 14.24
CA VAL A 251 12.78 -1.90 14.02
C VAL A 251 13.85 -2.81 14.65
N GLY A 252 13.68 -3.21 15.91
CA GLY A 252 14.63 -4.08 16.61
C GLY A 252 14.78 -5.45 15.95
N GLN A 253 13.68 -6.04 15.48
CA GLN A 253 13.72 -7.33 14.78
C GLN A 253 14.44 -7.22 13.43
N LEU A 254 14.19 -6.14 12.67
CA LEU A 254 14.85 -5.90 11.40
C LEU A 254 16.35 -5.64 11.57
N ALA A 255 16.74 -4.85 12.59
CA ALA A 255 18.13 -4.58 12.91
C ALA A 255 18.92 -5.86 13.23
N GLN A 256 18.30 -6.79 13.97
CA GLN A 256 18.90 -8.09 14.26
C GLN A 256 19.14 -8.92 13.00
N PHE A 257 18.15 -8.98 12.10
CA PHE A 257 18.30 -9.72 10.85
C PHE A 257 19.45 -9.18 10.00
N SER A 258 19.60 -7.85 9.93
CA SER A 258 20.71 -7.21 9.22
C SER A 258 22.08 -7.52 9.82
N GLN A 259 22.19 -7.66 11.14
CA GLN A 259 23.44 -8.08 11.79
C GLN A 259 23.78 -9.54 11.45
N THR A 260 22.81 -10.44 11.56
CA THR A 260 23.03 -11.87 11.28
C THR A 260 23.38 -12.15 9.81
N SER A 261 22.80 -11.41 8.85
CA SER A 261 23.19 -11.54 7.44
C SER A 261 24.63 -11.09 7.18
N VAL A 262 25.07 -10.00 7.82
CA VAL A 262 26.44 -9.51 7.70
C VAL A 262 27.43 -10.50 8.32
N ASP A 263 27.14 -11.02 9.50
CA ASP A 263 28.00 -12.02 10.16
C ASP A 263 28.12 -13.30 9.32
N SER A 264 27.04 -13.75 8.69
CA SER A 264 27.06 -14.93 7.81
C SER A 264 27.88 -14.70 6.53
N GLU A 265 27.84 -13.51 5.92
CA GLU A 265 28.67 -13.17 4.76
C GLU A 265 30.16 -12.98 5.13
N PHE A 266 30.45 -12.52 6.35
CA PHE A 266 31.81 -12.39 6.86
C PHE A 266 32.43 -13.74 7.24
N GLU A 267 31.65 -14.66 7.83
CA GLU A 267 32.11 -16.04 8.08
C GLU A 267 32.44 -16.75 6.76
N ASP A 268 31.61 -16.62 5.74
CA ASP A 268 31.83 -17.27 4.43
C ASP A 268 33.07 -16.70 3.69
N ARG A 269 33.39 -15.42 3.90
CA ARG A 269 34.60 -14.77 3.36
C ARG A 269 35.87 -15.08 4.15
N SER A 270 35.76 -15.44 5.43
CA SER A 270 36.92 -15.78 6.28
C SER A 270 37.55 -17.14 5.92
N PHE A 271 36.84 -17.99 5.18
CA PHE A 271 37.36 -19.25 4.62
C PHE A 271 38.19 -19.08 3.33
N LEU A 272 38.28 -17.87 2.77
CA LEU A 272 39.05 -17.59 1.55
C LEU A 272 40.23 -16.64 1.81
N ALA A 273 41.15 -17.04 2.70
CA ALA A 273 42.49 -16.45 2.75
C ALA A 273 43.37 -16.94 1.56
N PRO A 274 44.24 -16.10 0.99
CA PRO A 274 44.73 -16.28 -0.38
C PRO A 274 45.82 -17.37 -0.49
N LEU A 275 45.58 -18.36 -1.36
CA LEU A 275 46.64 -19.21 -1.90
C LEU A 275 47.56 -18.38 -2.77
N ASN A 276 48.71 -18.01 -2.20
CA ASN A 276 49.85 -17.44 -2.87
C ASN A 276 50.45 -18.46 -3.86
N LYS A 277 50.34 -18.25 -5.18
CA LYS A 277 51.25 -18.83 -6.19
C LYS A 277 51.36 -17.94 -7.43
N GLY A 278 52.59 -17.50 -7.71
CA GLY A 278 52.97 -17.05 -9.04
C GLY A 278 53.04 -18.21 -10.05
N GLY A 279 53.17 -17.85 -11.33
CA GLY A 279 53.67 -18.76 -12.37
C GLY A 279 52.64 -19.32 -13.34
N THR A 280 52.56 -18.64 -14.50
CA THR A 280 52.49 -19.20 -15.87
C THR A 280 51.41 -20.23 -16.27
N ALA A 281 50.53 -19.74 -17.16
CA ALA A 281 49.86 -20.38 -18.30
C ALA A 281 50.01 -21.91 -18.53
N THR A 282 48.89 -22.61 -18.79
CA THR A 282 48.52 -23.16 -20.11
C THR A 282 47.24 -24.04 -20.08
N GLN A 283 46.43 -23.88 -21.13
CA GLN A 283 45.59 -24.88 -21.83
C GLN A 283 44.34 -25.51 -21.16
N SER A 284 43.17 -25.18 -21.71
CA SER A 284 42.00 -26.09 -21.88
C SER A 284 42.35 -27.20 -22.90
N PRO A 285 41.70 -28.40 -22.99
CA PRO A 285 40.23 -28.69 -22.93
C PRO A 285 39.93 -30.12 -22.37
N PRO A 286 38.88 -30.89 -22.78
CA PRO A 286 37.44 -30.64 -23.00
C PRO A 286 36.52 -31.48 -22.09
N PHE A 287 35.22 -31.12 -22.05
CA PHE A 287 34.14 -31.94 -21.49
C PHE A 287 33.82 -33.15 -22.39
N SER A 288 33.78 -34.35 -21.79
CA SER A 288 33.26 -35.59 -22.40
C SER A 288 31.95 -36.02 -21.75
N ARG A 289 31.00 -36.44 -22.60
CA ARG A 289 29.72 -37.09 -22.28
C ARG A 289 29.89 -38.58 -21.93
N GLY A 290 28.94 -39.09 -21.14
CA GLY A 290 28.64 -40.52 -20.90
C GLY A 290 28.93 -40.92 -19.45
N ASP A 291 28.11 -41.66 -18.71
CA ASP A 291 26.86 -42.35 -19.01
C ASP A 291 26.20 -42.79 -17.69
N LEU A 292 24.87 -42.81 -17.70
CA LEU A 292 23.88 -43.69 -17.06
C LEU A 292 24.14 -44.47 -15.74
N GLY A 293 23.11 -44.41 -14.89
CA GLY A 293 22.68 -45.43 -13.92
C GLY A 293 22.52 -44.85 -12.50
N GLY A 294 21.40 -44.91 -11.80
CA GLY A 294 20.12 -45.59 -11.95
C GLY A 294 19.51 -45.68 -10.54
N ILE A 295 18.24 -45.29 -10.41
CA ILE A 295 17.22 -45.80 -9.46
C ILE A 295 17.60 -45.90 -7.97
N ASN A 296 16.97 -45.10 -7.10
CA ASN A 296 16.02 -45.68 -6.14
C ASN A 296 15.06 -44.67 -5.49
N SER A 297 13.81 -45.11 -5.43
CA SER A 297 12.64 -44.53 -4.77
C SER A 297 12.38 -45.18 -3.41
N GLY A 298 11.78 -44.43 -2.48
CA GLY A 298 11.18 -44.92 -1.24
C GLY A 298 11.68 -44.09 -0.04
N ALA A 299 10.84 -43.54 0.84
CA ALA A 299 9.39 -43.61 1.02
C ALA A 299 8.93 -42.27 1.61
#